data_AF-A0A4Q3US98-F1
#
_entry.id   AF-A0A4Q3US98-F1
#
_cell.length_a   1.000
_cell.length_b   1.000
_cell.length_c   1.000
_cell.angle_alpha   90.00
_cell.angle_beta   90.00
_cell.angle_gamma   90.00
#
_symmetry.space_group_name_H-M   'P 1'
#
loop_
_entity.id
_entity.type
_entity.pdbx_description
1 polymer ?
#
loop_
_entity_poly.entity_id
_entity_poly.type
_entity_poly.pdbx_seq_one_letter_code
_entity_poly.pdbx_strand_id
1 'polypeptide(L)'
;EENARGHLVITAPTGGSAGVLPAVIYSLGPDGAKMSKEKLREALLAGAVIGYLCKHNATLSAAEGGCQAEIGVASAMGAAAIAQAYGDPPQVAANAAEGALEHHLGMTCDPVAGYVQIPCIERCAFGAVKAWTGYLIAKNEIPSNRRVDFDSTVDAMALTAKEMNSKYKETSEGGLAVSLTLC
;
A
#
# COMPACT_ATOMS: atom_id res chain seq x y z
N GLU A 1 11.35 -0.62 -10.58
CA GLU A 1 12.21 -0.87 -11.76
C GLU A 1 12.77 -2.28 -11.81
N GLU A 2 13.44 -2.76 -10.76
CA GLU A 2 14.02 -4.12 -10.73
C GLU A 2 13.01 -5.24 -11.07
N ASN A 3 11.79 -5.17 -10.52
CA ASN A 3 10.71 -6.09 -10.87
C ASN A 3 10.43 -6.13 -12.39
N ALA A 4 10.38 -4.96 -13.03
CA ALA A 4 10.09 -4.84 -14.45
C ALA A 4 11.23 -5.37 -15.35
N ARG A 5 12.44 -5.47 -14.81
CA ARG A 5 13.61 -6.06 -15.48
C ARG A 5 13.71 -7.57 -15.26
N GLY A 6 12.78 -8.19 -14.52
CA GLY A 6 12.79 -9.62 -14.21
C GLY A 6 13.86 -10.02 -13.20
N HIS A 7 14.39 -9.07 -12.43
CA HIS A 7 15.33 -9.36 -11.36
C HIS A 7 14.62 -9.95 -10.14
N LEU A 8 15.39 -10.49 -9.19
CA LEU A 8 14.86 -10.98 -7.92
C LEU A 8 14.18 -9.85 -7.14
N VAL A 9 12.94 -10.10 -6.71
CA VAL A 9 12.18 -9.18 -5.87
C VAL A 9 11.54 -9.90 -4.68
N ILE A 10 11.32 -9.17 -3.60
CA ILE A 10 10.57 -9.63 -2.43
C ILE A 10 9.18 -8.98 -2.50
N THR A 11 8.14 -9.78 -2.38
CA THR A 11 6.75 -9.31 -2.42
C THR A 11 6.42 -8.46 -1.19
N ALA A 12 5.71 -7.33 -1.39
CA ALA A 12 5.28 -6.47 -0.28
C ALA A 12 4.00 -5.66 -0.60
N PRO A 13 2.79 -6.26 -0.54
CA PRO A 13 2.54 -7.68 -0.42
C PRO A 13 2.59 -8.45 -1.75
N THR A 14 2.68 -7.77 -2.90
CA THR A 14 2.81 -8.41 -4.22
C THR A 14 4.09 -7.97 -4.93
N GLY A 15 4.37 -8.55 -6.10
CA GLY A 15 5.48 -8.11 -6.95
C GLY A 15 5.28 -6.70 -7.51
N GLY A 16 4.03 -6.33 -7.84
CA GLY A 16 3.68 -5.01 -8.36
C GLY A 16 3.84 -3.87 -7.36
N SER A 17 3.69 -4.17 -6.06
CA SER A 17 3.84 -3.21 -4.97
C SER A 17 5.17 -3.30 -4.22
N ALA A 18 6.10 -4.14 -4.69
CA ALA A 18 7.34 -4.49 -3.99
C ALA A 18 8.25 -3.30 -3.66
N GLY A 19 8.04 -2.12 -4.27
CA GLY A 19 8.83 -0.92 -3.98
C GLY A 19 8.41 -0.14 -2.73
N VAL A 20 7.16 -0.29 -2.26
CA VAL A 20 6.58 0.60 -1.24
C VAL A 20 7.20 0.38 0.15
N LEU A 21 7.05 -0.83 0.70
CA LEU A 21 7.53 -1.15 2.04
C LEU A 21 9.07 -1.01 2.17
N PRO A 22 9.91 -1.50 1.23
CA PRO A 22 11.35 -1.31 1.38
C PRO A 22 11.77 0.16 1.28
N ALA A 23 11.10 1.00 0.48
CA ALA A 23 11.40 2.43 0.47
C ALA A 23 11.14 3.07 1.84
N VAL A 24 10.03 2.70 2.50
CA VAL A 24 9.72 3.12 3.86
C VAL A 24 10.79 2.63 4.85
N ILE A 25 11.12 1.34 4.85
CA ILE A 25 12.12 0.77 5.77
C ILE A 25 13.51 1.35 5.55
N TYR A 26 13.92 1.58 4.29
CA TYR A 26 15.19 2.22 3.97
C TYR A 26 15.25 3.65 4.54
N SER A 27 14.17 4.42 4.41
CA SER A 27 14.07 5.77 4.99
C SER A 27 14.11 5.79 6.53
N LEU A 28 13.74 4.68 7.19
CA LEU A 28 13.85 4.53 8.65
C LEU A 28 15.24 4.06 9.09
N GLY A 29 16.01 3.45 8.18
CA GLY A 29 17.30 2.83 8.46
C GLY A 29 18.47 3.80 8.66
N PRO A 30 19.72 3.30 8.60
CA PRO A 30 20.93 4.06 8.91
C PRO A 30 21.10 5.35 8.11
N ASP A 31 20.66 5.36 6.85
CA ASP A 31 20.82 6.51 5.94
C ASP A 31 19.67 7.53 6.06
N GLY A 32 18.65 7.23 6.88
CA GLY A 32 17.50 8.10 7.10
C GLY A 32 17.31 8.41 8.59
N ALA A 33 16.23 7.89 9.18
CA ALA A 33 15.87 8.17 10.58
C ALA A 33 16.78 7.47 11.63
N LYS A 34 17.74 6.64 11.20
CA LYS A 34 18.73 5.95 12.05
C LYS A 34 18.10 5.07 13.13
N MET A 35 16.99 4.41 12.82
CA MET A 35 16.36 3.45 13.72
C MET A 35 17.24 2.20 13.91
N SER A 36 17.20 1.62 15.10
CA SER A 36 17.94 0.38 15.39
C SER A 36 17.35 -0.81 14.60
N LYS A 37 18.13 -1.88 14.45
CA LYS A 37 17.67 -3.10 13.77
C LYS A 37 16.44 -3.71 14.44
N GLU A 38 16.37 -3.63 15.77
CA GLU A 38 15.24 -4.10 16.57
C GLU A 38 13.97 -3.31 16.23
N LYS A 39 14.06 -1.98 16.15
CA LYS A 39 12.94 -1.13 15.73
C LYS A 39 12.50 -1.39 14.30
N LEU A 40 13.45 -1.59 13.37
CA LEU A 40 13.11 -1.95 11.99
C LEU A 40 12.42 -3.32 11.91
N ARG A 41 12.82 -4.27 12.75
CA ARG A 41 12.16 -5.58 12.85
C ARG A 41 10.73 -5.43 13.37
N GLU A 42 10.52 -4.66 14.41
CA GLU A 42 9.18 -4.38 14.96
C GLU A 42 8.29 -3.64 13.94
N ALA A 43 8.85 -2.67 13.22
CA ALA A 43 8.17 -1.98 12.13
C ALA A 43 7.67 -2.95 11.04
N LEU A 44 8.52 -3.89 10.61
CA LEU A 44 8.12 -4.93 9.65
C LEU A 44 7.00 -5.82 10.19
N LEU A 45 7.01 -6.15 11.49
CA LEU A 45 5.94 -6.94 12.12
C LEU A 45 4.61 -6.17 12.14
N ALA A 46 4.62 -4.87 12.44
CA ALA A 46 3.42 -4.05 12.37
C ALA A 46 2.85 -3.97 10.95
N GLY A 47 3.71 -3.77 9.95
CA GLY A 47 3.32 -3.83 8.54
C GLY A 47 2.74 -5.20 8.16
N ALA A 48 3.34 -6.31 8.63
CA ALA A 48 2.84 -7.66 8.37
C ALA A 48 1.43 -7.89 8.95
N VAL A 49 1.14 -7.37 10.15
CA VAL A 49 -0.20 -7.46 10.76
C VAL A 49 -1.24 -6.73 9.91
N ILE A 50 -0.95 -5.52 9.43
CA ILE A 50 -1.84 -4.78 8.53
C ILE A 50 -2.10 -5.55 7.23
N GLY A 51 -1.04 -6.09 6.61
CA GLY A 51 -1.17 -6.91 5.40
C GLY A 51 -2.01 -8.16 5.63
N TYR A 52 -1.85 -8.81 6.79
CA TYR A 52 -2.67 -9.96 7.20
C TYR A 52 -4.15 -9.59 7.33
N LEU A 53 -4.47 -8.48 7.99
CA LEU A 53 -5.86 -8.03 8.16
C LEU A 53 -6.52 -7.74 6.81
N CYS A 54 -5.84 -7.03 5.90
CA CYS A 54 -6.32 -6.80 4.54
C CYS A 54 -6.53 -8.11 3.77
N LYS A 55 -5.63 -9.09 3.90
CA LYS A 55 -5.77 -10.39 3.24
C LYS A 55 -6.95 -11.19 3.79
N HIS A 56 -7.15 -11.16 5.11
CA HIS A 56 -8.17 -11.97 5.78
C HIS A 56 -9.57 -11.43 5.54
N ASN A 57 -9.73 -10.10 5.56
CA ASN A 57 -11.05 -9.46 5.47
C ASN A 57 -11.40 -8.97 4.06
N ALA A 58 -10.44 -8.95 3.14
CA ALA A 58 -10.65 -8.50 1.76
C ALA A 58 -9.80 -9.32 0.77
N THR A 59 -8.86 -8.69 0.07
CA THR A 59 -7.94 -9.35 -0.87
C THR A 59 -6.62 -8.59 -0.97
N LEU A 60 -5.59 -9.28 -1.47
CA LEU A 60 -4.31 -8.70 -1.88
C LEU A 60 -4.08 -8.83 -3.40
N SER A 61 -5.05 -9.40 -4.12
CA SER A 61 -4.92 -9.70 -5.54
C SER A 61 -5.41 -8.52 -6.38
N ALA A 62 -4.58 -8.00 -7.27
CA ALA A 62 -5.01 -6.99 -8.24
C ALA A 62 -6.09 -7.53 -9.20
N ALA A 63 -5.99 -8.79 -9.60
CA ALA A 63 -7.03 -9.46 -10.40
C ALA A 63 -8.40 -9.48 -9.72
N GLU A 64 -8.45 -9.46 -8.38
CA GLU A 64 -9.70 -9.47 -7.62
C GLU A 64 -10.14 -8.06 -7.20
N GLY A 65 -9.21 -7.24 -6.73
CA GLY A 65 -9.52 -5.98 -6.04
C GLY A 65 -8.94 -4.72 -6.67
N GLY A 66 -8.23 -4.80 -7.79
CA GLY A 66 -7.51 -3.68 -8.37
C GLY A 66 -6.27 -3.29 -7.57
N CYS A 67 -5.61 -2.20 -7.96
CA CYS A 67 -4.33 -1.79 -7.39
C CYS A 67 -4.46 -1.22 -5.96
N GLN A 68 -5.69 -0.90 -5.51
CA GLN A 68 -5.97 -0.63 -4.09
C GLN A 68 -5.57 -1.81 -3.18
N ALA A 69 -5.73 -3.05 -3.66
CA ALA A 69 -5.41 -4.28 -2.92
C ALA A 69 -3.90 -4.59 -2.89
N GLU A 70 -3.12 -3.95 -3.76
CA GLU A 70 -1.66 -4.12 -3.84
C GLU A 70 -0.92 -2.91 -3.28
N ILE A 71 -0.94 -1.79 -4.01
CA ILE A 71 -0.24 -0.56 -3.65
C ILE A 71 -0.91 0.10 -2.44
N GLY A 72 -2.24 0.10 -2.38
CA GLY A 72 -2.97 0.66 -1.24
C GLY A 72 -2.66 -0.08 0.05
N VAL A 73 -2.72 -1.41 0.02
CA VAL A 73 -2.33 -2.24 1.17
C VAL A 73 -0.85 -2.08 1.50
N ALA A 74 0.05 -2.05 0.52
CA ALA A 74 1.47 -1.81 0.78
C ALA A 74 1.75 -0.45 1.44
N SER A 75 1.00 0.59 1.04
CA SER A 75 1.06 1.91 1.66
C SER A 75 0.57 1.88 3.10
N ALA A 76 -0.54 1.18 3.38
CA ALA A 76 -1.07 0.97 4.72
C ALA A 76 -0.09 0.20 5.62
N MET A 77 0.52 -0.87 5.10
CA MET A 77 1.57 -1.63 5.78
C MET A 77 2.76 -0.72 6.13
N GLY A 78 3.18 0.13 5.18
CA GLY A 78 4.23 1.12 5.39
C GLY A 78 3.88 2.14 6.47
N ALA A 79 2.65 2.65 6.48
CA ALA A 79 2.21 3.65 7.45
C ALA A 79 2.23 3.11 8.89
N ALA A 80 1.74 1.90 9.10
CA ALA A 80 1.82 1.22 10.40
C ALA A 80 3.27 0.90 10.80
N ALA A 81 4.11 0.50 9.84
CA ALA A 81 5.54 0.27 10.09
C ALA A 81 6.24 1.54 10.60
N ILE A 82 5.92 2.70 10.00
CA ILE A 82 6.46 3.99 10.44
C ILE A 82 6.01 4.29 11.87
N ALA A 83 4.70 4.22 12.15
CA ALA A 83 4.17 4.47 13.50
C ALA A 83 4.84 3.58 14.57
N GLN A 84 4.99 2.29 14.28
CA GLN A 84 5.66 1.36 15.18
C GLN A 84 7.15 1.72 15.38
N ALA A 85 7.87 2.12 14.33
CA ALA A 85 9.29 2.51 14.45
C ALA A 85 9.49 3.74 15.35
N TYR A 86 8.56 4.69 15.30
CA TYR A 86 8.56 5.87 16.17
C TYR A 86 8.03 5.59 17.59
N GLY A 87 7.54 4.37 17.86
CA GLY A 87 7.04 3.97 19.17
C GLY A 87 5.67 4.56 19.50
N ASP A 88 4.88 4.90 18.48
CA ASP A 88 3.53 5.42 18.69
C ASP A 88 2.57 4.28 19.12
N PRO A 89 1.48 4.59 19.84
CA PRO A 89 0.51 3.59 20.27
C PRO A 89 -0.16 2.84 19.10
N PRO A 90 -0.66 1.61 19.31
CA PRO A 90 -1.33 0.83 18.26
C PRO A 90 -2.47 1.56 17.55
N GLN A 91 -3.22 2.42 18.27
CA GLN A 91 -4.27 3.25 17.67
C GLN A 91 -3.73 4.20 16.59
N VAL A 92 -2.55 4.79 16.80
CA VAL A 92 -1.92 5.67 15.80
C VAL A 92 -1.46 4.86 14.59
N ALA A 93 -0.95 3.64 14.79
CA ALA A 93 -0.60 2.75 13.69
C ALA A 93 -1.83 2.34 12.86
N ALA A 94 -2.94 2.03 13.51
CA ALA A 94 -4.21 1.72 12.85
C ALA A 94 -4.75 2.93 12.06
N ASN A 95 -4.76 4.12 12.68
CA ASN A 95 -5.17 5.37 12.02
C ASN A 95 -4.24 5.69 10.83
N ALA A 96 -2.93 5.50 10.96
CA ALA A 96 -1.99 5.73 9.88
C ALA A 96 -2.23 4.79 8.70
N ALA A 97 -2.44 3.49 8.99
CA ALA A 97 -2.78 2.48 7.98
C ALA A 97 -4.10 2.79 7.29
N GLU A 98 -5.10 3.22 8.06
CA GLU A 98 -6.42 3.64 7.58
C GLU A 98 -6.29 4.79 6.57
N GLY A 99 -5.69 5.92 6.96
CA GLY A 99 -5.56 7.06 6.05
C GLY A 99 -4.72 6.76 4.81
N ALA A 100 -3.69 5.92 4.94
CA ALA A 100 -2.92 5.48 3.79
C ALA A 100 -3.75 4.61 2.82
N LEU A 101 -4.57 3.69 3.34
CA LEU A 101 -5.45 2.85 2.51
C LEU A 101 -6.60 3.66 1.90
N GLU A 102 -7.22 4.55 2.67
CA GLU A 102 -8.31 5.44 2.26
C GLU A 102 -7.94 6.19 0.97
N HIS A 103 -6.72 6.74 0.92
CA HIS A 103 -6.17 7.44 -0.25
C HIS A 103 -5.83 6.56 -1.46
N HIS A 104 -6.18 5.27 -1.42
CA HIS A 104 -6.07 4.33 -2.54
C HIS A 104 -7.39 3.63 -2.88
N LEU A 105 -8.48 3.85 -2.13
CA LEU A 105 -9.76 3.23 -2.42
C LEU A 105 -10.24 3.54 -3.85
N GLY A 106 -10.71 2.52 -4.56
CA GLY A 106 -11.14 2.61 -5.96
C GLY A 106 -10.02 2.56 -7.00
N MET A 107 -8.76 2.45 -6.59
CA MET A 107 -7.65 2.39 -7.54
C MET A 107 -7.68 1.09 -8.36
N THR A 108 -7.88 1.24 -9.66
CA THR A 108 -7.94 0.18 -10.69
C THR A 108 -6.57 -0.43 -10.96
N CYS A 109 -6.50 -1.64 -11.52
CA CYS A 109 -5.25 -2.24 -11.99
C CYS A 109 -5.26 -2.36 -13.51
N ASP A 110 -4.96 -1.27 -14.20
CA ASP A 110 -5.05 -1.12 -15.65
C ASP A 110 -3.70 -0.74 -16.29
N PRO A 111 -2.64 -1.55 -16.11
CA PRO A 111 -1.31 -1.21 -16.60
C PRO A 111 -1.22 -1.16 -18.12
N VAL A 112 -0.38 -0.25 -18.64
CA VAL A 112 -0.11 -0.09 -20.07
C VAL A 112 0.46 -1.40 -20.63
N ALA A 113 -0.23 -1.95 -21.63
CA ALA A 113 0.08 -3.25 -22.26
C ALA A 113 0.30 -4.41 -21.28
N GLY A 114 -0.32 -4.37 -20.10
CA GLY A 114 -0.21 -5.43 -19.11
C GLY A 114 1.14 -5.47 -18.37
N TYR A 115 2.05 -4.52 -18.61
CA TYR A 115 3.38 -4.53 -18.00
C TYR A 115 3.40 -3.84 -16.64
N VAL A 116 4.15 -4.42 -15.70
CA VAL A 116 4.38 -3.84 -14.35
C VAL A 116 5.39 -2.69 -14.40
N GLN A 117 5.09 -1.67 -15.20
CA GLN A 117 5.92 -0.50 -15.45
C GLN A 117 5.09 0.77 -15.25
N ILE A 118 4.17 1.02 -16.18
CA ILE A 118 3.31 2.19 -16.18
C ILE A 118 1.88 1.74 -15.85
N PRO A 119 1.24 2.26 -14.79
CA PRO A 119 1.70 3.29 -13.83
C PRO A 119 2.35 2.69 -12.56
N CYS A 120 2.67 1.40 -12.56
CA CYS A 120 3.08 0.66 -11.35
C CYS A 120 4.29 1.26 -10.62
N ILE A 121 5.30 1.75 -11.35
CA ILE A 121 6.52 2.31 -10.78
C ILE A 121 6.22 3.60 -10.00
N GLU A 122 5.49 4.54 -10.60
CA GLU A 122 5.11 5.79 -9.92
C GLU A 122 4.13 5.51 -8.78
N ARG A 123 3.21 4.55 -8.93
CA ARG A 123 2.31 4.14 -7.84
C ARG A 123 3.07 3.60 -6.64
N CYS A 124 4.19 2.89 -6.82
CA CYS A 124 5.05 2.51 -5.69
C CYS A 124 5.65 3.74 -4.98
N ALA A 125 6.13 4.72 -5.73
CA ALA A 125 6.70 5.95 -5.16
C ALA A 125 5.63 6.75 -4.39
N PHE A 126 4.46 6.97 -5.00
CA PHE A 126 3.33 7.64 -4.35
C PHE A 126 2.80 6.86 -3.15
N GLY A 127 2.80 5.52 -3.20
CA GLY A 127 2.43 4.67 -2.08
C GLY A 127 3.34 4.88 -0.87
N ALA A 128 4.65 5.00 -1.08
CA ALA A 128 5.60 5.28 0.00
C ALA A 128 5.44 6.70 0.57
N VAL A 129 5.18 7.69 -0.28
CA VAL A 129 4.89 9.08 0.16
C VAL A 129 3.61 9.12 0.99
N LYS A 130 2.53 8.49 0.50
CA LYS A 130 1.24 8.44 1.21
C LYS A 130 1.33 7.68 2.54
N ALA A 131 2.21 6.68 2.65
CA ALA A 131 2.45 6.00 3.92
C ALA A 131 3.00 6.97 4.98
N TRP A 132 3.99 7.79 4.61
CA TRP A 132 4.51 8.85 5.47
C TRP A 132 3.47 9.93 5.76
N THR A 133 2.71 10.37 4.75
CA THR A 133 1.66 11.37 4.94
C THR A 133 0.56 10.87 5.87
N GLY A 134 0.08 9.64 5.69
CA GLY A 134 -0.93 9.01 6.56
C GLY A 134 -0.46 8.93 8.00
N TYR A 135 0.79 8.50 8.23
CA TYR A 135 1.41 8.53 9.55
C TYR A 135 1.50 9.94 10.16
N LEU A 136 1.96 10.93 9.39
CA LEU A 136 2.08 12.31 9.87
C LEU A 136 0.72 12.89 10.27
N ILE A 137 -0.34 12.58 9.52
CA ILE A 137 -1.71 12.99 9.90
C ILE A 137 -2.12 12.29 11.20
N ALA A 138 -2.01 10.96 11.25
CA ALA A 138 -2.41 10.15 12.40
C ALA A 138 -1.68 10.51 13.71
N LYS A 139 -0.40 10.92 13.61
CA LYS A 139 0.40 11.34 14.76
C LYS A 139 -0.01 12.71 15.32
N ASN A 140 -0.48 13.61 14.46
CA ASN A 140 -0.79 14.99 14.83
C ASN A 140 -2.28 15.23 15.14
N GLU A 141 -3.14 14.24 14.91
CA GLU A 141 -4.54 14.26 15.35
C GLU A 141 -4.70 13.69 16.77
N ILE A 142 -5.92 13.82 17.31
CA ILE A 142 -6.32 13.09 18.51
C ILE A 142 -6.76 11.69 18.08
N PRO A 143 -6.04 10.60 18.41
CA PRO A 143 -6.28 9.30 17.79
C PRO A 143 -7.69 8.74 18.01
N SER A 144 -8.30 9.05 19.16
CA SER A 144 -9.66 8.62 19.50
C SER A 144 -10.76 9.38 18.77
N ASN A 145 -10.44 10.49 18.09
CA ASN A 145 -11.42 11.32 17.39
C ASN A 145 -11.54 10.98 15.90
N ARG A 146 -10.75 10.02 15.40
CA ARG A 146 -10.84 9.57 14.01
C ARG A 146 -12.20 8.90 13.79
N ARG A 147 -12.90 9.31 12.74
CA ARG A 147 -14.30 8.90 12.47
C ARG A 147 -14.40 7.63 11.64
N VAL A 148 -13.42 7.40 10.77
CA VAL A 148 -13.33 6.20 9.93
C VAL A 148 -12.20 5.36 10.49
N ASP A 149 -12.50 4.14 10.92
CA ASP A 149 -11.51 3.21 11.43
C ASP A 149 -10.97 2.29 10.33
N PHE A 150 -9.87 1.60 10.65
CA PHE A 150 -9.17 0.76 9.69
C PHE A 150 -10.08 -0.37 9.15
N ASP A 151 -10.91 -0.96 10.00
CA ASP A 151 -11.81 -2.05 9.60
C ASP A 151 -12.85 -1.55 8.59
N SER A 152 -13.47 -0.39 8.83
CA SER A 152 -14.41 0.24 7.88
C SER A 152 -13.74 0.53 6.53
N THR A 153 -12.48 0.94 6.53
CA THR A 153 -11.73 1.22 5.29
C THR A 153 -11.38 -0.08 4.54
N VAL A 154 -11.09 -1.18 5.25
CA VAL A 154 -10.89 -2.51 4.64
C VAL A 154 -12.21 -3.05 4.07
N ASP A 155 -13.33 -2.87 4.77
CA ASP A 155 -14.66 -3.24 4.27
C ASP A 155 -15.03 -2.45 3.02
N ALA A 156 -14.74 -1.14 2.99
CA ALA A 156 -14.91 -0.31 1.81
C ALA A 156 -14.04 -0.79 0.63
N MET A 157 -12.78 -1.19 0.90
CA MET A 157 -11.91 -1.79 -0.12
C MET A 157 -12.53 -3.08 -0.67
N ALA A 158 -13.04 -3.96 0.19
CA ALA A 158 -13.67 -5.23 -0.19
C ALA A 158 -14.93 -5.03 -1.03
N LEU A 159 -15.80 -4.09 -0.63
CA LEU A 159 -17.01 -3.74 -1.38
C LEU A 159 -16.64 -3.18 -2.75
N THR A 160 -15.69 -2.25 -2.80
CA THR A 160 -15.21 -1.65 -4.05
C THR A 160 -14.60 -2.71 -4.97
N ALA A 161 -13.82 -3.65 -4.42
CA ALA A 161 -13.25 -4.78 -5.17
C ALA A 161 -14.33 -5.66 -5.82
N LYS A 162 -15.40 -5.94 -5.08
CA LYS A 162 -16.54 -6.73 -5.55
C LYS A 162 -17.29 -6.04 -6.69
N GLU A 163 -17.46 -4.73 -6.61
CA GLU A 163 -18.23 -3.95 -7.59
C GLU A 163 -17.37 -3.46 -8.78
N MET A 164 -16.05 -3.47 -8.64
CA MET A 164 -15.14 -3.05 -9.70
C MET A 164 -15.34 -3.92 -10.94
N ASN A 165 -15.63 -3.28 -12.07
CA ASN A 165 -15.79 -3.95 -13.35
C ASN A 165 -14.48 -4.68 -13.72
N SER A 166 -14.60 -5.91 -14.21
CA SER A 166 -13.45 -6.76 -14.57
C SER A 166 -12.49 -6.09 -15.54
N LYS A 167 -12.97 -5.23 -16.45
CA LYS A 167 -12.13 -4.52 -17.43
C LYS A 167 -11.13 -3.52 -16.81
N TYR A 168 -11.31 -3.15 -15.55
CA TYR A 168 -10.43 -2.24 -14.79
C TYR A 168 -9.58 -2.97 -13.74
N LYS A 169 -9.63 -4.31 -13.74
CA LYS A 169 -8.70 -5.16 -12.99
C LYS A 169 -7.56 -5.56 -13.92
N GLU A 170 -6.73 -6.49 -13.46
CA GLU A 170 -5.47 -6.92 -14.11
C GLU A 170 -5.61 -7.40 -15.57
N THR A 171 -6.81 -7.60 -16.10
CA THR A 171 -7.03 -7.98 -17.51
C THR A 171 -6.66 -6.88 -18.51
N SER A 172 -6.45 -5.63 -18.08
CA SER A 172 -5.97 -4.53 -18.93
C SER A 172 -6.89 -4.20 -20.13
N GLU A 173 -8.18 -4.47 -20.03
CA GLU A 173 -9.16 -4.24 -21.12
C GLU A 173 -9.80 -2.83 -21.09
N GLY A 174 -9.38 -1.97 -20.18
CA GLY A 174 -9.92 -0.63 -19.98
C GLY A 174 -8.91 0.34 -19.37
N GLY A 175 -9.35 1.58 -19.14
CA GLY A 175 -8.54 2.58 -18.45
C GLY A 175 -7.24 2.91 -19.19
N LEU A 176 -6.15 3.07 -18.45
CA LEU A 176 -4.86 3.47 -19.00
C LEU A 176 -4.30 2.41 -19.96
N ALA A 177 -4.62 1.14 -19.75
CA ALA A 177 -4.15 0.02 -20.56
C ALA A 177 -4.51 0.14 -22.05
N VAL A 178 -5.68 0.71 -22.36
CA VAL A 178 -6.19 0.89 -23.74
C VAL A 178 -6.14 2.34 -24.22
N SER A 179 -5.74 3.27 -23.35
CA SER A 179 -5.69 4.71 -23.66
C SER A 179 -4.40 5.13 -24.37
N LEU A 180 -3.37 4.28 -24.33
CA LEU A 180 -2.08 4.54 -24.99
C LEU A 180 -1.92 3.61 -26.19
N THR A 181 -1.80 4.18 -27.39
CA THR A 181 -1.39 3.42 -28.58
C THR A 181 0.12 3.16 -28.50
N LEU A 182 0.51 1.89 -28.37
CA LEU A 182 1.91 1.48 -28.53
C LEU A 182 2.20 1.27 -30.01
N CYS A 183 3.41 1.65 -30.46
CA CYS A 183 3.86 1.61 -31.85
C CYS A 183 3.94 0.19 -32.42
#